data_AF-A0A3B4WNJ1-F1
#
_entry.id   AF-A0A3B4WNJ1-F1
#
_cell.length_a   1.000
_cell.length_b   1.000
_cell.length_c   1.000
_cell.angle_alpha   90.00
_cell.angle_beta   90.00
_cell.angle_gamma   90.00
#
_symmetry.space_group_name_H-M   'P 1'
#
loop_
_entity.id
_entity.type
_entity.pdbx_description
1 polymer ?
#
loop_
_entity_poly.entity_id
_entity_poly.type
_entity_poly.pdbx_seq_one_letter_code
_entity_poly.pdbx_strand_id
1 'polypeptide(L)'
;MDEDSVRRRKESQNGCTGYSVDSNTKDKQPVKATVLQKDVGLLSGICLIVGTMIGSGIFISPKAVLLYSGAVGPCLLIWTACGVLATLGALCYAELGTMITKSGGEYPYLMEAFGSLVAYLYSWTTVMVLKPSSFAIITLSFAEYASTPFYPGCTPPLVVTKSLSAAAIFLIVSVNCLSVRLANYVQNFFTAAKLFIIIVIVGAGIVLLAQGNTETLSNAFDGTTSSVGAIGLAFYNGLWAYDGWNQLNFITEELRDPFRNLPLAILIGIPLVSVCYVLVNVAYFTVMTTSELLLSPAVAVTFGDRVLYPLSWIVPLFVVFSTFGSANGSCFTAGRLAYVSGREGHMVKILSYISLKRYTPLPALIFNGVLAILYIIPADINTLINYFSFAQWAFYGLTALALIVMRYTRKELHRPVKVPIVIAGLMVLVSCYLVLAPIIDKPELEYLYCTIFIFSGLLLYYPFVHLKVNWARKLMRPITMHLQLLMEVVPPETAE
;
A
#
# COMPACT_ATOMS: atom_id res chain seq x y z
N MET A 1 -53.11 -45.01 -27.43
CA MET A 1 -53.64 -45.46 -26.12
C MET A 1 -52.43 -45.76 -25.26
N ASP A 2 -52.20 -44.83 -24.34
CA ASP A 2 -50.93 -44.44 -23.75
C ASP A 2 -50.29 -45.43 -22.75
N GLU A 3 -48.96 -45.48 -22.81
CA GLU A 3 -48.05 -46.11 -21.83
C GLU A 3 -48.05 -45.40 -20.44
N ASP A 4 -48.88 -44.37 -20.26
CA ASP A 4 -49.07 -43.67 -18.98
C ASP A 4 -49.93 -44.43 -17.95
N SER A 5 -50.46 -45.61 -18.31
CA SER A 5 -51.37 -46.38 -17.47
C SER A 5 -50.68 -47.41 -16.55
N VAL A 6 -49.38 -47.68 -16.72
CA VAL A 6 -48.66 -48.72 -15.95
C VAL A 6 -47.72 -48.15 -14.86
N ARG A 7 -47.39 -46.85 -14.87
CA ARG A 7 -46.58 -46.23 -13.81
C ARG A 7 -47.36 -45.76 -12.57
N ARG A 8 -48.69 -45.69 -12.62
CA ARG A 8 -49.57 -45.28 -11.50
C ARG A 8 -49.76 -46.32 -10.38
N ARG A 9 -49.01 -47.42 -10.36
CA ARG A 9 -49.20 -48.51 -9.39
C ARG A 9 -48.09 -48.67 -8.34
N LYS A 10 -47.15 -47.73 -8.22
CA LYS A 10 -46.08 -47.79 -7.20
C LYS A 10 -46.02 -46.62 -6.20
N GLU A 11 -46.92 -45.65 -6.24
CA GLU A 11 -47.01 -44.56 -5.25
C GLU A 11 -48.16 -44.71 -4.25
N SER A 12 -48.75 -45.91 -4.17
CA SER A 12 -49.82 -46.24 -3.24
C SER A 12 -49.33 -47.25 -2.20
N GLN A 13 -48.43 -46.83 -1.32
CA GLN A 13 -48.28 -47.48 -0.01
C GLN A 13 -47.70 -46.50 1.02
N ASN A 14 -48.61 -46.09 1.90
CA ASN A 14 -48.40 -45.75 3.31
C ASN A 14 -48.07 -44.30 3.67
N GLY A 15 -49.14 -43.54 3.94
CA GLY A 15 -49.42 -43.14 5.32
C GLY A 15 -49.28 -41.65 5.64
N CYS A 16 -50.44 -40.98 5.75
CA CYS A 16 -50.61 -39.64 6.28
C CYS A 16 -49.97 -39.42 7.66
N THR A 17 -49.34 -38.25 7.84
CA THR A 17 -49.68 -37.32 8.92
C THR A 17 -49.60 -35.90 8.36
N GLY A 18 -50.76 -35.25 8.28
CA GLY A 18 -50.86 -33.84 7.94
C GLY A 18 -50.39 -32.99 9.11
N TYR A 19 -49.38 -32.16 8.88
CA TYR A 19 -49.25 -30.87 9.53
C TYR A 19 -49.21 -29.82 8.43
N SER A 20 -50.23 -28.97 8.45
CA SER A 20 -50.37 -27.76 7.66
C SER A 20 -49.11 -26.91 7.78
N VAL A 21 -48.37 -26.80 6.67
CA VAL A 21 -47.34 -25.77 6.52
C VAL A 21 -48.06 -24.46 6.31
N ASP A 22 -48.25 -23.72 7.41
CA ASP A 22 -48.62 -22.32 7.35
C ASP A 22 -47.60 -21.60 6.46
N SER A 23 -48.14 -21.00 5.40
CA SER A 23 -47.50 -20.02 4.55
C SER A 23 -47.14 -18.79 5.38
N ASN A 24 -45.97 -18.84 6.02
CA ASN A 24 -45.31 -17.66 6.56
C ASN A 24 -44.00 -17.47 5.82
N THR A 25 -44.13 -16.96 4.60
CA THR A 25 -43.08 -16.31 3.81
C THR A 25 -42.65 -15.04 4.53
N LYS A 26 -41.96 -15.20 5.67
CA LYS A 26 -41.12 -14.15 6.23
C LYS A 26 -39.79 -14.19 5.50
N ASP A 27 -39.49 -13.11 4.81
CA ASP A 27 -38.19 -12.70 4.28
C ASP A 27 -37.01 -13.55 4.78
N LYS A 28 -36.70 -14.63 4.04
CA LYS A 28 -35.33 -15.11 4.02
C LYS A 28 -34.56 -14.09 3.19
N GLN A 29 -34.06 -13.05 3.85
CA GLN A 29 -32.95 -12.27 3.32
C GLN A 29 -31.94 -13.28 2.77
N PRO A 30 -31.51 -13.17 1.49
CA PRO A 30 -30.48 -14.06 0.99
C PRO A 30 -29.31 -13.93 1.94
N VAL A 31 -28.85 -15.06 2.49
CA VAL A 31 -27.61 -15.12 3.27
C VAL A 31 -26.59 -14.35 2.45
N LYS A 32 -26.12 -13.21 2.95
CA LYS A 32 -25.18 -12.34 2.25
C LYS A 32 -23.92 -13.17 2.04
N ALA A 33 -23.81 -13.77 0.87
CA ALA A 33 -22.81 -14.75 0.52
C ALA A 33 -21.40 -14.20 0.73
N THR A 34 -20.46 -15.08 1.04
CA THR A 34 -19.08 -14.75 1.44
C THR A 34 -18.20 -14.30 0.26
N VAL A 35 -18.73 -13.42 -0.59
CA VAL A 35 -18.04 -12.81 -1.73
C VAL A 35 -17.76 -11.34 -1.41
N LEU A 36 -16.54 -10.86 -1.73
CA LEU A 36 -16.14 -9.46 -1.54
C LEU A 36 -17.09 -8.52 -2.31
N GLN A 37 -17.68 -7.55 -1.62
CA GLN A 37 -18.68 -6.65 -2.19
C GLN A 37 -18.02 -5.51 -2.98
N LYS A 38 -18.64 -5.13 -4.12
CA LYS A 38 -18.22 -3.99 -4.96
C LYS A 38 -18.65 -2.65 -4.35
N ASP A 39 -18.01 -2.28 -3.25
CA ASP A 39 -18.38 -1.11 -2.46
C ASP A 39 -17.58 0.16 -2.78
N VAL A 40 -16.47 0.06 -3.53
CA VAL A 40 -15.56 1.18 -3.78
C VAL A 40 -15.96 1.92 -5.07
N GLY A 41 -16.49 3.13 -4.94
CA GLY A 41 -16.79 4.03 -6.08
C GLY A 41 -15.58 4.88 -6.51
N LEU A 42 -15.76 5.73 -7.53
CA LEU A 42 -14.70 6.62 -8.05
C LEU A 42 -14.12 7.55 -6.97
N LEU A 43 -14.98 8.25 -6.22
CA LEU A 43 -14.53 9.19 -5.18
C LEU A 43 -13.74 8.47 -4.09
N SER A 44 -14.24 7.31 -3.63
CA SER A 44 -13.53 6.48 -2.67
C SER A 44 -12.20 5.95 -3.23
N GLY A 45 -12.14 5.64 -4.53
CA GLY A 45 -10.91 5.25 -5.21
C GLY A 45 -9.87 6.38 -5.26
N ILE A 46 -10.30 7.61 -5.60
CA ILE A 46 -9.44 8.80 -5.55
C ILE A 46 -8.98 9.05 -4.11
N CYS A 47 -9.88 9.00 -3.13
CA CYS A 47 -9.53 9.17 -1.72
C CYS A 47 -8.56 8.08 -1.23
N LEU A 48 -8.67 6.85 -1.73
CA LEU A 48 -7.72 5.80 -1.37
C LEU A 48 -6.33 6.08 -1.96
N ILE A 49 -6.22 6.45 -3.24
CA ILE A 49 -4.93 6.82 -3.85
C ILE A 49 -4.32 8.03 -3.12
N VAL A 50 -5.05 9.13 -3.06
CA VAL A 50 -4.58 10.38 -2.46
C VAL A 50 -4.29 10.19 -0.97
N GLY A 51 -5.20 9.51 -0.25
CA GLY A 51 -5.08 9.27 1.19
C GLY A 51 -3.96 8.32 1.56
N THR A 52 -3.52 7.45 0.66
CA THR A 52 -2.42 6.53 0.92
C THR A 52 -1.07 7.11 0.52
N MET A 53 -1.00 7.76 -0.65
CA MET A 53 0.19 8.48 -1.11
C MET A 53 0.54 9.62 -0.16
N ILE A 54 -0.41 10.51 0.13
CA ILE A 54 -0.22 11.59 1.11
C ILE A 54 -0.19 10.96 2.50
N GLY A 55 0.98 10.51 2.92
CA GLY A 55 1.21 9.86 4.21
C GLY A 55 2.33 10.51 4.98
N SER A 56 3.17 9.69 5.60
CA SER A 56 4.39 10.16 6.27
C SER A 56 5.45 10.68 5.31
N GLY A 57 5.43 10.22 4.06
CA GLY A 57 6.50 10.48 3.12
C GLY A 57 6.75 11.96 2.82
N ILE A 58 5.73 12.79 2.63
CA ILE A 58 5.94 14.24 2.40
C ILE A 58 6.48 14.98 3.62
N PHE A 59 6.35 14.41 4.82
CA PHE A 59 6.79 15.04 6.05
C PHE A 59 8.22 14.63 6.43
N ILE A 60 8.65 13.41 6.09
CA ILE A 60 10.00 12.89 6.39
C ILE A 60 10.97 13.06 5.22
N SER A 61 10.52 12.74 4.00
CA SER A 61 11.41 12.65 2.83
C SER A 61 12.07 13.98 2.42
N PRO A 62 11.50 15.20 2.65
CA PRO A 62 12.18 16.44 2.27
C PRO A 62 13.60 16.56 2.81
N LYS A 63 13.83 16.13 4.05
CA LYS A 63 15.16 16.12 4.69
C LYS A 63 16.14 15.23 3.94
N ALA A 64 15.75 13.98 3.67
CA ALA A 64 16.61 13.01 2.99
C ALA A 64 16.84 13.39 1.51
N VAL A 65 15.80 13.84 0.81
CA VAL A 65 15.92 14.28 -0.59
C VAL A 65 16.86 15.50 -0.68
N LEU A 66 16.74 16.49 0.22
CA LEU A 66 17.65 17.63 0.25
C LEU A 66 19.09 17.19 0.57
N LEU A 67 19.27 16.31 1.57
CA LEU A 67 20.59 15.80 1.96
C LEU A 67 21.33 15.15 0.79
N TYR A 68 20.64 14.30 0.04
CA TYR A 68 21.27 13.55 -1.05
C TYR A 68 21.39 14.36 -2.36
N SER A 69 20.47 15.28 -2.61
CA SER A 69 20.51 16.16 -3.79
C SER A 69 21.50 17.33 -3.65
N GLY A 70 21.81 17.73 -2.42
CA GLY A 70 22.81 18.75 -2.07
C GLY A 70 22.32 20.19 -2.18
N ALA A 71 21.33 20.46 -3.05
CA ALA A 71 20.83 21.81 -3.31
C ALA A 71 19.31 21.84 -3.55
N VAL A 72 18.71 23.02 -3.42
CA VAL A 72 17.25 23.24 -3.47
C VAL A 72 16.65 22.94 -4.85
N GLY A 73 17.29 23.39 -5.92
CA GLY A 73 16.87 23.18 -7.31
C GLY A 73 16.80 21.70 -7.69
N PRO A 74 17.91 20.94 -7.53
CA PRO A 74 17.91 19.49 -7.70
C PRO A 74 16.88 18.77 -6.83
N CYS A 75 16.68 19.20 -5.56
CA CYS A 75 15.64 18.64 -4.68
C CYS A 75 14.24 18.76 -5.31
N LEU A 76 13.85 19.95 -5.80
CA LEU A 76 12.56 20.17 -6.44
C LEU A 76 12.41 19.42 -7.78
N LEU A 77 13.48 19.31 -8.56
CA LEU A 77 13.51 18.50 -9.78
C LEU A 77 13.27 17.02 -9.49
N ILE A 78 13.87 16.48 -8.42
CA ILE A 78 13.68 15.09 -8.01
C ILE A 78 12.24 14.85 -7.57
N TRP A 79 11.63 15.74 -6.78
CA TRP A 79 10.20 15.65 -6.44
C TRP A 79 9.31 15.60 -7.69
N THR A 80 9.55 16.50 -8.64
CA THR A 80 8.81 16.55 -9.91
C THR A 80 9.00 15.27 -10.72
N ALA A 81 10.25 14.80 -10.84
CA ALA A 81 10.59 13.57 -11.55
C ALA A 81 9.93 12.35 -10.89
N CYS A 82 9.89 12.27 -9.56
CA CYS A 82 9.20 11.19 -8.83
C CYS A 82 7.69 11.17 -9.14
N GLY A 83 7.04 12.33 -9.20
CA GLY A 83 5.62 12.43 -9.60
C GLY A 83 5.34 11.99 -11.04
N VAL A 84 6.24 12.35 -11.96
CA VAL A 84 6.17 11.88 -13.36
C VAL A 84 6.35 10.36 -13.42
N LEU A 85 7.36 9.81 -12.74
CA LEU A 85 7.60 8.37 -12.69
C LEU A 85 6.41 7.60 -12.07
N ALA A 86 5.83 8.12 -10.99
CA ALA A 86 4.63 7.53 -10.37
C ALA A 86 3.45 7.52 -11.34
N THR A 87 3.25 8.60 -12.11
CA THR A 87 2.18 8.68 -13.12
C THR A 87 2.40 7.67 -14.24
N LEU A 88 3.63 7.57 -14.76
CA LEU A 88 3.98 6.62 -15.83
C LEU A 88 3.85 5.16 -15.37
N GLY A 89 4.27 4.85 -14.15
CA GLY A 89 4.09 3.54 -13.53
C GLY A 89 2.62 3.19 -13.34
N ALA A 90 1.83 4.12 -12.82
CA ALA A 90 0.40 3.92 -12.61
C ALA A 90 -0.37 3.74 -13.92
N LEU A 91 0.03 4.41 -15.01
CA LEU A 91 -0.54 4.16 -16.34
C LEU A 91 -0.30 2.72 -16.80
N CYS A 92 0.90 2.16 -16.59
CA CYS A 92 1.17 0.74 -16.87
C CYS A 92 0.24 -0.16 -16.05
N TYR A 93 0.03 0.18 -14.78
CA TYR A 93 -0.85 -0.57 -13.88
C TYR A 93 -2.33 -0.39 -14.21
N ALA A 94 -2.74 0.73 -14.81
CA ALA A 94 -4.10 0.92 -15.31
C ALA A 94 -4.40 -0.03 -16.47
N GLU A 95 -3.46 -0.22 -17.40
CA GLU A 95 -3.60 -1.24 -18.44
C GLU A 95 -3.65 -2.66 -17.84
N LEU A 96 -2.72 -3.00 -16.94
CA LEU A 96 -2.71 -4.33 -16.31
C LEU A 96 -3.97 -4.61 -15.49
N GLY A 97 -4.43 -3.64 -14.69
CA GLY A 97 -5.61 -3.77 -13.84
C GLY A 97 -6.93 -3.77 -14.59
N THR A 98 -6.99 -3.17 -15.77
CA THR A 98 -8.17 -3.28 -16.67
C THR A 98 -8.12 -4.52 -17.55
N MET A 99 -6.94 -5.08 -17.82
CA MET A 99 -6.78 -6.34 -18.56
C MET A 99 -7.00 -7.57 -17.66
N ILE A 100 -6.50 -7.54 -16.43
CA ILE A 100 -6.60 -8.62 -15.45
C ILE A 100 -7.30 -8.07 -14.20
N THR A 101 -8.63 -8.14 -14.17
CA THR A 101 -9.47 -7.63 -13.08
C THR A 101 -9.54 -8.60 -11.91
N LYS A 102 -8.38 -8.99 -11.37
CA LYS A 102 -8.24 -9.82 -10.16
C LYS A 102 -7.65 -8.99 -9.03
N SER A 103 -8.04 -9.27 -7.79
CA SER A 103 -7.43 -8.65 -6.61
C SER A 103 -6.03 -9.20 -6.36
N GLY A 104 -5.22 -8.49 -5.58
CA GLY A 104 -3.88 -8.93 -5.19
C GLY A 104 -2.72 -8.15 -5.81
N GLY A 105 -2.98 -7.02 -6.47
CA GLY A 105 -1.93 -6.11 -6.95
C GLY A 105 -1.11 -6.73 -8.08
N GLU A 106 0.21 -6.77 -7.92
CA GLU A 106 1.14 -7.32 -8.92
C GLU A 106 1.09 -8.84 -9.03
N TYR A 107 0.65 -9.53 -7.97
CA TYR A 107 0.62 -10.99 -7.92
C TYR A 107 -0.06 -11.65 -9.14
N PRO A 108 -1.33 -11.30 -9.50
CA PRO A 108 -1.97 -11.87 -10.68
C PRO A 108 -1.27 -11.51 -12.00
N TYR A 109 -0.61 -10.34 -12.09
CA TYR A 109 0.09 -9.92 -13.31
C TYR A 109 1.36 -10.74 -13.53
N LEU A 110 2.13 -10.93 -12.46
CA LEU A 110 3.34 -11.76 -12.48
C LEU A 110 3.01 -13.23 -12.69
N MET A 111 1.89 -13.70 -12.14
CA MET A 111 1.39 -15.06 -12.37
C MET A 111 1.08 -15.30 -13.86
N GLU A 112 0.37 -14.38 -14.51
CA GLU A 112 -0.02 -14.54 -15.91
C GLU A 112 1.18 -14.41 -16.87
N ALA A 113 2.16 -13.57 -16.55
CA ALA A 113 3.32 -13.33 -17.41
C ALA A 113 4.47 -14.32 -17.23
N PHE A 114 4.81 -14.67 -16.00
CA PHE A 114 6.02 -15.46 -15.66
C PHE A 114 5.72 -16.77 -14.93
N GLY A 115 4.47 -17.00 -14.54
CA GLY A 115 4.04 -18.21 -13.83
C GLY A 115 4.25 -18.16 -12.31
N SER A 116 4.13 -19.33 -11.68
CA SER A 116 3.96 -19.44 -10.23
C SER A 116 5.19 -19.08 -9.42
N LEU A 117 6.40 -19.32 -9.94
CA LEU A 117 7.65 -19.06 -9.20
C LEU A 117 7.82 -17.56 -8.91
N VAL A 118 7.75 -16.71 -9.93
CA VAL A 118 7.93 -15.26 -9.78
C VAL A 118 6.79 -14.65 -8.96
N ALA A 119 5.56 -15.08 -9.20
CA ALA A 119 4.40 -14.67 -8.41
C ALA A 119 4.55 -15.06 -6.92
N TYR A 120 5.09 -16.25 -6.64
CA TYR A 120 5.38 -16.68 -5.27
C TYR A 120 6.45 -15.80 -4.63
N LEU A 121 7.57 -15.53 -5.30
CA LEU A 121 8.63 -14.67 -4.76
C LEU A 121 8.12 -13.27 -4.44
N TYR A 122 7.31 -12.69 -5.32
CA TYR A 122 6.63 -11.43 -5.05
C TYR A 122 5.73 -11.52 -3.81
N SER A 123 4.89 -12.55 -3.71
CA SER A 123 4.01 -12.74 -2.56
C SER A 123 4.79 -12.92 -1.25
N TRP A 124 5.84 -13.74 -1.27
CA TRP A 124 6.75 -13.98 -0.14
C TRP A 124 7.37 -12.68 0.36
N THR A 125 8.03 -11.94 -0.52
CA THR A 125 8.68 -10.69 -0.15
C THR A 125 7.67 -9.63 0.27
N THR A 126 6.54 -9.53 -0.42
CA THR A 126 5.59 -8.45 -0.13
C THR A 126 4.83 -8.68 1.18
N VAL A 127 4.43 -9.92 1.47
CA VAL A 127 3.70 -10.26 2.69
C VAL A 127 4.61 -10.29 3.92
N MET A 128 5.85 -10.78 3.80
CA MET A 128 6.75 -10.92 4.95
C MET A 128 7.57 -9.67 5.23
N VAL A 129 7.87 -8.87 4.19
CA VAL A 129 8.77 -7.71 4.28
C VAL A 129 8.05 -6.43 3.91
N LEU A 130 7.57 -6.27 2.67
CA LEU A 130 7.24 -4.93 2.14
C LEU A 130 6.03 -4.30 2.84
N LYS A 131 4.92 -5.04 2.98
CA LYS A 131 3.72 -4.52 3.65
C LYS A 131 3.93 -4.27 5.15
N PRO A 132 4.54 -5.18 5.92
CA PRO A 132 4.85 -4.93 7.32
C PRO A 132 5.83 -3.77 7.53
N SER A 133 6.89 -3.68 6.73
CA SER A 133 7.89 -2.59 6.83
C SER A 133 7.27 -1.24 6.49
N SER A 134 6.49 -1.14 5.40
CA SER A 134 5.75 0.08 5.07
C SER A 134 4.83 0.52 6.22
N PHE A 135 4.09 -0.41 6.82
CA PHE A 135 3.22 -0.12 7.94
C PHE A 135 4.00 0.34 9.20
N ALA A 136 5.15 -0.27 9.47
CA ALA A 136 6.05 0.14 10.55
C ALA A 136 6.63 1.54 10.32
N ILE A 137 7.12 1.85 9.12
CA ILE A 137 7.67 3.19 8.78
C ILE A 137 6.61 4.27 9.00
N ILE A 138 5.39 4.09 8.48
CA ILE A 138 4.32 5.09 8.59
C ILE A 138 3.92 5.30 10.06
N THR A 139 3.84 4.24 10.86
CA THR A 139 3.45 4.35 12.27
C THR A 139 4.57 4.86 13.18
N LEU A 140 5.85 4.62 12.84
CA LEU A 140 7.00 5.28 13.47
C LEU A 140 6.98 6.78 13.21
N SER A 141 6.68 7.16 11.96
CA SER A 141 6.50 8.57 11.56
C SER A 141 5.38 9.24 12.35
N PHE A 142 4.22 8.56 12.46
CA PHE A 142 3.11 9.01 13.30
C PHE A 142 3.58 9.28 14.73
N ALA A 143 4.35 8.36 15.32
CA ALA A 143 4.80 8.47 16.70
C ALA A 143 5.82 9.60 16.91
N GLU A 144 6.72 9.83 15.94
CA GLU A 144 7.68 10.94 15.97
C GLU A 144 6.95 12.30 15.94
N TYR A 145 6.00 12.48 15.03
CA TYR A 145 5.21 13.71 14.95
C TYR A 145 4.25 13.91 16.14
N ALA A 146 3.71 12.83 16.70
CA ALA A 146 2.86 12.90 17.87
C ALA A 146 3.63 13.23 19.15
N SER A 147 4.90 12.80 19.25
CA SER A 147 5.73 13.01 20.44
C SER A 147 6.53 14.32 20.41
N THR A 148 7.01 14.76 19.24
CA THR A 148 7.87 15.95 19.09
C THR A 148 7.36 17.20 19.82
N PRO A 149 6.05 17.56 19.78
CA PRO A 149 5.55 18.75 20.48
C PRO A 149 5.71 18.71 22.01
N PHE A 150 5.84 17.51 22.59
CA PHE A 150 6.03 17.32 24.03
C PHE A 150 7.52 17.33 24.45
N TYR A 151 8.44 17.39 23.48
CA TYR A 151 9.89 17.40 23.68
C TYR A 151 10.54 18.59 22.94
N PRO A 152 10.17 19.85 23.26
CA PRO A 152 10.72 21.01 22.56
C PRO A 152 12.24 21.11 22.76
N GLY A 153 12.98 21.18 21.66
CA GLY A 153 14.45 21.30 21.67
C GLY A 153 15.22 20.01 21.95
N CYS A 154 14.55 18.85 22.07
CA CYS A 154 15.21 17.56 22.21
C CYS A 154 14.51 16.47 21.39
N THR A 155 15.20 15.36 21.13
CA THR A 155 14.62 14.21 20.42
C THR A 155 13.82 13.35 21.40
N PRO A 156 12.57 12.98 21.09
CA PRO A 156 11.78 12.08 21.92
C PRO A 156 12.52 10.74 22.17
N PRO A 157 12.42 10.16 23.39
CA PRO A 157 13.05 8.88 23.69
C PRO A 157 12.51 7.76 22.78
N LEU A 158 13.40 6.88 22.31
CA LEU A 158 13.04 5.78 21.39
C LEU A 158 11.96 4.85 21.96
N VAL A 159 11.91 4.66 23.29
CA VAL A 159 10.87 3.83 23.93
C VAL A 159 9.49 4.45 23.75
N VAL A 160 9.38 5.78 23.80
CA VAL A 160 8.10 6.50 23.64
C VAL A 160 7.64 6.39 22.18
N THR A 161 8.53 6.63 21.22
CA THR A 161 8.17 6.57 19.80
C THR A 161 7.78 5.15 19.38
N LYS A 162 8.55 4.13 19.80
CA LYS A 162 8.26 2.73 19.48
C LYS A 162 6.99 2.21 20.14
N SER A 163 6.73 2.57 21.40
CA SER A 163 5.50 2.16 22.09
C SER A 163 4.25 2.82 21.50
N LEU A 164 4.32 4.11 21.15
CA LEU A 164 3.22 4.82 20.51
C LEU A 164 2.94 4.30 19.10
N SER A 165 3.99 3.95 18.34
CA SER A 165 3.87 3.30 17.04
C SER A 165 3.20 1.92 17.14
N ALA A 166 3.60 1.09 18.11
CA ALA A 166 2.96 -0.21 18.35
C ALA A 166 1.49 -0.07 18.77
N ALA A 167 1.16 0.92 19.61
CA ALA A 167 -0.22 1.23 19.98
C ALA A 167 -1.06 1.66 18.76
N ALA A 168 -0.50 2.46 17.86
CA ALA A 168 -1.17 2.86 16.62
C ALA A 168 -1.43 1.66 15.70
N ILE A 169 -0.46 0.76 15.52
CA ILE A 169 -0.65 -0.49 14.76
C ILE A 169 -1.78 -1.31 15.36
N PHE A 170 -1.75 -1.54 16.67
CA PHE A 170 -2.76 -2.33 17.36
C PHE A 170 -4.16 -1.74 17.16
N LEU A 171 -4.31 -0.42 17.29
CA LEU A 171 -5.57 0.27 17.08
C LEU A 171 -6.07 0.14 15.63
N ILE A 172 -5.19 0.40 14.65
CA ILE A 172 -5.53 0.34 13.23
C ILE A 172 -5.94 -1.07 12.82
N VAL A 173 -5.17 -2.08 13.24
CA VAL A 173 -5.49 -3.50 12.97
C VAL A 173 -6.83 -3.85 13.62
N SER A 174 -7.06 -3.44 14.87
CA SER A 174 -8.33 -3.70 15.55
C SER A 174 -9.53 -3.10 14.81
N VAL A 175 -9.43 -1.85 14.35
CA VAL A 175 -10.48 -1.17 13.56
C VAL A 175 -10.76 -1.92 12.25
N ASN A 176 -9.70 -2.29 11.51
CA ASN A 176 -9.83 -3.02 10.24
C ASN A 176 -10.39 -4.44 10.42
N CYS A 177 -10.07 -5.09 11.54
CA CYS A 177 -10.60 -6.38 11.92
C CYS A 177 -12.08 -6.32 12.34
N LEU A 178 -12.52 -5.20 12.92
CA LEU A 178 -13.88 -4.97 13.41
C LEU A 178 -14.87 -4.66 12.28
N SER A 179 -14.53 -3.74 11.38
CA SER A 179 -15.45 -3.32 10.31
C SER A 179 -14.72 -2.65 9.14
N VAL A 180 -14.86 -3.22 7.95
CA VAL A 180 -14.40 -2.63 6.67
C VAL A 180 -15.04 -1.26 6.44
N ARG A 181 -16.33 -1.10 6.75
CA ARG A 181 -17.04 0.17 6.55
C ARG A 181 -16.50 1.26 7.45
N LEU A 182 -16.24 0.95 8.71
CA LEU A 182 -15.63 1.89 9.65
C LEU A 182 -14.24 2.31 9.16
N ALA A 183 -13.41 1.35 8.75
CA ALA A 183 -12.09 1.64 8.20
C ALA A 183 -12.16 2.59 6.98
N ASN A 184 -13.15 2.42 6.09
CA ASN A 184 -13.37 3.32 4.95
C ASN A 184 -13.85 4.72 5.36
N TYR A 185 -14.76 4.84 6.33
CA TYR A 185 -15.19 6.15 6.83
C TYR A 185 -14.04 6.91 7.49
N VAL A 186 -13.25 6.21 8.32
CA VAL A 186 -12.04 6.73 8.94
C VAL A 186 -11.03 7.18 7.88
N GLN A 187 -10.85 6.40 6.81
CA GLN A 187 -10.00 6.77 5.68
C GLN A 187 -10.44 8.09 5.03
N ASN A 188 -11.72 8.23 4.72
CA ASN A 188 -12.25 9.42 4.05
C ASN A 188 -12.07 10.68 4.92
N PHE A 189 -12.36 10.58 6.22
CA PHE A 189 -12.16 11.67 7.17
C PHE A 189 -10.69 12.11 7.22
N PHE A 190 -9.76 11.17 7.40
CA PHE A 190 -8.34 11.51 7.45
C PHE A 190 -7.78 12.00 6.11
N THR A 191 -8.38 11.59 4.99
CA THR A 191 -8.02 12.10 3.66
C THR A 191 -8.46 13.57 3.49
N ALA A 192 -9.65 13.93 3.97
CA ALA A 192 -10.07 15.33 3.98
C ALA A 192 -9.18 16.18 4.91
N ALA A 193 -8.87 15.68 6.10
CA ALA A 193 -8.02 16.35 7.08
C ALA A 193 -6.60 16.63 6.53
N LYS A 194 -5.98 15.67 5.84
CA LYS A 194 -4.63 15.87 5.28
C LYS A 194 -4.60 16.82 4.09
N LEU A 195 -5.65 16.84 3.26
CA LEU A 195 -5.74 17.81 2.16
C LEU A 195 -5.88 19.23 2.70
N PHE A 196 -6.65 19.40 3.78
CA PHE A 196 -6.81 20.69 4.44
C PHE A 196 -5.47 21.26 4.91
N ILE A 197 -4.65 20.49 5.64
CA ILE A 197 -3.36 21.00 6.15
C ILE A 197 -2.37 21.31 5.02
N ILE A 198 -2.38 20.53 3.94
CA ILE A 198 -1.54 20.82 2.76
C ILE A 198 -1.94 22.14 2.12
N ILE A 199 -3.25 22.40 1.98
CA ILE A 199 -3.74 23.69 1.47
C ILE A 199 -3.28 24.84 2.38
N VAL A 200 -3.30 24.66 3.71
CA VAL A 200 -2.81 25.66 4.66
C VAL A 200 -1.31 25.92 4.47
N ILE A 201 -0.47 24.88 4.38
CA ILE A 201 0.99 25.01 4.18
C ILE A 201 1.29 25.70 2.85
N VAL A 202 0.66 25.25 1.76
CA VAL A 202 0.85 25.81 0.43
C VAL A 202 0.38 27.26 0.36
N GLY A 203 -0.81 27.56 0.92
CA GLY A 203 -1.36 28.91 0.96
C GLY A 203 -0.45 29.88 1.71
N ALA A 204 0.05 29.47 2.88
CA ALA A 204 0.99 30.27 3.65
C ALA A 204 2.34 30.44 2.91
N GLY A 205 2.83 29.39 2.26
CA GLY A 205 4.03 29.45 1.42
C GLY A 205 3.91 30.46 0.27
N ILE A 206 2.76 30.49 -0.42
CA ILE A 206 2.49 31.44 -1.52
C ILE A 206 2.48 32.89 -0.99
N VAL A 207 1.86 33.13 0.17
CA VAL A 207 1.84 34.47 0.79
C VAL A 207 3.26 34.93 1.14
N LEU A 208 4.09 34.08 1.73
CA LEU A 208 5.48 34.39 2.05
C LEU A 208 6.33 34.63 0.80
N LEU A 209 6.08 33.87 -0.27
CA LEU A 209 6.73 34.09 -1.55
C LEU A 209 6.37 35.47 -2.12
N ALA A 210 5.11 35.87 -2.03
CA ALA A 210 4.63 37.19 -2.45
C ALA A 210 5.18 38.34 -1.59
N GLN A 211 5.56 38.08 -0.34
CA GLN A 211 6.23 39.03 0.56
C GLN A 211 7.72 39.20 0.26
N GLY A 212 8.30 38.37 -0.62
CA GLY A 212 9.69 38.47 -1.06
C GLY A 212 10.66 37.48 -0.42
N ASN A 213 10.19 36.52 0.40
CA ASN A 213 11.02 35.52 1.07
C ASN A 213 11.55 34.46 0.09
N THR A 214 12.48 34.87 -0.78
CA THR A 214 13.01 34.07 -1.90
C THR A 214 14.51 33.82 -1.81
N GLU A 215 15.15 34.23 -0.71
CA GLU A 215 16.61 34.14 -0.53
C GLU A 215 17.14 32.72 -0.75
N THR A 216 16.52 31.72 -0.13
CA THR A 216 16.88 30.29 -0.28
C THR A 216 16.68 29.75 -1.70
N LEU A 217 15.81 30.39 -2.50
CA LEU A 217 15.51 30.01 -3.88
C LEU A 217 16.43 30.70 -4.90
N SER A 218 17.09 31.79 -4.52
CA SER A 218 17.94 32.58 -5.43
C SER A 218 19.19 31.83 -5.90
N ASN A 219 19.86 31.11 -5.00
CA ASN A 219 21.04 30.27 -5.28
C ASN A 219 20.67 28.78 -5.28
N ALA A 220 19.58 28.42 -5.96
CA ALA A 220 18.98 27.09 -5.85
C ALA A 220 19.89 25.92 -6.28
N PHE A 221 20.90 26.15 -7.12
CA PHE A 221 21.77 25.08 -7.66
C PHE A 221 23.16 25.02 -7.01
N ASP A 222 23.45 25.91 -6.06
CA ASP A 222 24.74 25.90 -5.38
C ASP A 222 24.84 24.71 -4.42
N GLY A 223 25.91 23.90 -4.57
CA GLY A 223 26.10 22.68 -3.78
C GLY A 223 25.47 21.42 -4.39
N THR A 224 25.07 21.45 -5.66
CA THR A 224 24.49 20.28 -6.36
C THR A 224 25.42 19.07 -6.32
N THR A 225 24.89 17.93 -5.86
CA THR A 225 25.60 16.66 -5.86
C THR A 225 25.67 16.06 -7.28
N SER A 226 26.85 15.58 -7.68
CA SER A 226 27.05 14.88 -8.97
C SER A 226 27.16 13.34 -8.83
N SER A 227 27.05 12.81 -7.61
CA SER A 227 27.09 11.36 -7.36
C SER A 227 25.81 10.68 -7.81
N VAL A 228 25.95 9.67 -8.68
CA VAL A 228 24.85 8.88 -9.25
C VAL A 228 24.11 8.13 -8.14
N GLY A 229 24.83 7.51 -7.21
CA GLY A 229 24.27 6.80 -6.05
C GLY A 229 23.54 7.72 -5.08
N ALA A 230 24.05 8.94 -4.84
CA ALA A 230 23.32 9.92 -4.03
C ALA A 230 21.99 10.32 -4.68
N ILE A 231 21.99 10.56 -6.00
CA ILE A 231 20.75 10.82 -6.75
C ILE A 231 19.80 9.62 -6.64
N GLY A 232 20.29 8.38 -6.74
CA GLY A 232 19.50 7.17 -6.53
C GLY A 232 18.83 7.10 -5.14
N LEU A 233 19.57 7.42 -4.08
CA LEU A 233 19.03 7.49 -2.71
C LEU A 233 18.02 8.65 -2.54
N ALA A 234 18.24 9.78 -3.22
CA ALA A 234 17.27 10.86 -3.26
C ALA A 234 15.96 10.42 -3.94
N PHE A 235 16.05 9.68 -5.05
CA PHE A 235 14.89 9.07 -5.70
C PHE A 235 14.19 8.05 -4.81
N TYR A 236 14.90 7.21 -4.05
CA TYR A 236 14.26 6.30 -3.08
C TYR A 236 13.40 7.04 -2.06
N ASN A 237 13.93 8.10 -1.47
CA ASN A 237 13.20 8.90 -0.49
C ASN A 237 12.03 9.67 -1.15
N GLY A 238 12.24 10.25 -2.34
CA GLY A 238 11.17 10.88 -3.09
C GLY A 238 10.06 9.89 -3.45
N LEU A 239 10.40 8.74 -4.01
CA LEU A 239 9.46 7.71 -4.44
C LEU A 239 8.77 6.99 -3.29
N TRP A 240 9.40 6.91 -2.11
CA TRP A 240 8.72 6.53 -0.87
C TRP A 240 7.55 7.46 -0.57
N ALA A 241 7.72 8.78 -0.76
CA ALA A 241 6.61 9.71 -0.56
C ALA A 241 5.48 9.56 -1.59
N TYR A 242 5.78 9.04 -2.77
CA TYR A 242 4.77 8.70 -3.77
C TYR A 242 4.23 7.27 -3.62
N ASP A 243 4.70 6.45 -2.67
CA ASP A 243 4.21 5.08 -2.51
C ASP A 243 2.70 5.05 -2.27
N GLY A 244 2.01 4.15 -2.96
CA GLY A 244 0.55 4.00 -2.87
C GLY A 244 -0.20 4.25 -4.17
N TRP A 245 0.47 4.68 -5.23
CA TRP A 245 -0.13 4.86 -6.56
C TRP A 245 -0.72 3.57 -7.16
N ASN A 246 -0.25 2.39 -6.75
CA ASN A 246 -0.73 1.07 -7.16
C ASN A 246 -1.82 0.48 -6.24
N GLN A 247 -2.31 1.20 -5.22
CA GLN A 247 -3.18 0.60 -4.20
C GLN A 247 -4.54 0.11 -4.72
N LEU A 248 -5.11 0.78 -5.73
CA LEU A 248 -6.38 0.33 -6.32
C LEU A 248 -6.26 -1.05 -6.98
N ASN A 249 -5.09 -1.41 -7.51
CA ASN A 249 -4.85 -2.71 -8.12
C ASN A 249 -4.96 -3.87 -7.10
N PHE A 250 -4.76 -3.61 -5.80
CA PHE A 250 -4.94 -4.61 -4.75
C PHE A 250 -6.40 -4.95 -4.48
N ILE A 251 -7.32 -4.04 -4.82
CA ILE A 251 -8.76 -4.12 -4.50
C ILE A 251 -9.63 -4.02 -5.75
N THR A 252 -9.10 -4.41 -6.91
CA THR A 252 -9.78 -4.29 -8.21
C THR A 252 -11.13 -5.02 -8.23
N GLU A 253 -11.28 -6.15 -7.53
CA GLU A 253 -12.57 -6.88 -7.45
C GLU A 253 -13.64 -6.12 -6.64
N GLU A 254 -13.23 -5.23 -5.72
CA GLU A 254 -14.11 -4.40 -4.88
C GLU A 254 -14.47 -3.05 -5.56
N LEU A 255 -13.82 -2.72 -6.69
CA LEU A 255 -14.02 -1.47 -7.43
C LEU A 255 -15.27 -1.54 -8.31
N ARG A 256 -16.14 -0.53 -8.21
CA ARG A 256 -17.27 -0.34 -9.14
C ARG A 256 -16.73 0.12 -10.48
N ASP A 257 -17.16 -0.51 -11.57
CA ASP A 257 -16.74 -0.20 -12.95
C ASP A 257 -15.22 0.04 -13.10
N PRO A 258 -14.39 -1.01 -12.95
CA PRO A 258 -12.94 -0.87 -12.93
C PRO A 258 -12.36 -0.31 -14.23
N PHE A 259 -13.02 -0.54 -15.38
CA PHE A 259 -12.56 -0.07 -16.68
C PHE A 259 -12.52 1.45 -16.80
N ARG A 260 -13.44 2.13 -16.12
CA ARG A 260 -13.52 3.59 -16.09
C ARG A 260 -12.90 4.18 -14.83
N ASN A 261 -13.21 3.61 -13.67
CA ASN A 261 -12.88 4.25 -12.40
C ASN A 261 -11.41 4.08 -12.01
N LEU A 262 -10.76 2.98 -12.38
CA LEU A 262 -9.32 2.78 -12.12
C LEU A 262 -8.46 3.84 -12.84
N PRO A 263 -8.54 4.01 -14.18
CA PRO A 263 -7.73 4.99 -14.88
C PRO A 263 -8.07 6.43 -14.49
N LEU A 264 -9.35 6.76 -14.25
CA LEU A 264 -9.73 8.10 -13.80
C LEU A 264 -9.18 8.43 -12.41
N ALA A 265 -9.24 7.48 -11.47
CA ALA A 265 -8.70 7.71 -10.13
C ALA A 265 -7.19 7.95 -10.16
N ILE A 266 -6.46 7.24 -11.03
CA ILE A 266 -5.02 7.41 -11.25
C ILE A 266 -4.71 8.78 -11.86
N LEU A 267 -5.40 9.15 -12.94
CA LEU A 267 -5.18 10.40 -13.68
C LEU A 267 -5.53 11.65 -12.87
N ILE A 268 -6.44 11.55 -11.90
CA ILE A 268 -6.80 12.66 -11.02
C ILE A 268 -5.92 12.67 -9.77
N GLY A 269 -5.77 11.51 -9.12
CA GLY A 269 -5.11 11.40 -7.82
C GLY A 269 -3.62 11.69 -7.86
N ILE A 270 -2.87 11.08 -8.77
CA ILE A 270 -1.40 11.16 -8.77
C ILE A 270 -0.90 12.57 -9.15
N PRO A 271 -1.41 13.22 -10.21
CA PRO A 271 -0.98 14.59 -10.53
C PRO A 271 -1.34 15.58 -9.43
N LEU A 272 -2.51 15.44 -8.80
CA LEU A 272 -2.91 16.26 -7.65
C LEU A 272 -1.88 16.17 -6.52
N VAL A 273 -1.50 14.93 -6.13
CA VAL A 273 -0.48 14.70 -5.10
C VAL A 273 0.87 15.29 -5.53
N SER A 274 1.24 15.12 -6.80
CA SER A 274 2.51 15.61 -7.33
C SER A 274 2.63 17.13 -7.22
N VAL A 275 1.59 17.86 -7.62
CA VAL A 275 1.53 19.32 -7.50
C VAL A 275 1.60 19.74 -6.03
N CYS A 276 0.82 19.10 -5.16
CA CYS A 276 0.85 19.37 -3.72
C CYS A 276 2.26 19.20 -3.12
N TYR A 277 2.96 18.13 -3.47
CA TYR A 277 4.28 17.84 -2.91
C TYR A 277 5.34 18.86 -3.32
N VAL A 278 5.36 19.25 -4.60
CA VAL A 278 6.29 20.28 -5.07
C VAL A 278 5.98 21.60 -4.36
N LEU A 279 4.71 22.00 -4.26
CA LEU A 279 4.31 23.25 -3.60
C LEU A 279 4.62 23.25 -2.09
N VAL A 280 4.46 22.11 -1.40
CA VAL A 280 4.83 21.99 0.01
C VAL A 280 6.34 22.15 0.20
N ASN A 281 7.17 21.56 -0.67
CA ASN A 281 8.62 21.74 -0.58
C ASN A 281 9.03 23.19 -0.87
N VAL A 282 8.41 23.85 -1.86
CA VAL A 282 8.61 25.28 -2.10
C VAL A 282 8.25 26.09 -0.85
N ALA A 283 7.13 25.79 -0.19
CA ALA A 283 6.73 26.46 1.05
C ALA A 283 7.74 26.25 2.20
N TYR A 284 8.37 25.07 2.31
CA TYR A 284 9.42 24.85 3.31
C TYR A 284 10.64 25.75 3.06
N PHE A 285 11.05 25.93 1.80
CA PHE A 285 12.21 26.76 1.46
C PHE A 285 11.99 28.27 1.58
N THR A 286 10.73 28.76 1.65
CA THR A 286 10.45 30.19 1.93
C THR A 286 10.57 30.54 3.41
N VAL A 287 10.60 29.54 4.30
CA VAL A 287 10.59 29.72 5.76
C VAL A 287 11.88 29.27 6.42
N MET A 288 12.52 28.23 5.88
CA MET A 288 13.69 27.58 6.45
C MET A 288 14.87 27.63 5.48
N THR A 289 16.07 27.76 6.03
CA THR A 289 17.32 27.56 5.28
C THR A 289 17.57 26.06 5.05
N THR A 290 18.46 25.72 4.12
CA THR A 290 18.84 24.32 3.86
C THR A 290 19.41 23.64 5.10
N SER A 291 20.30 24.31 5.83
CA SER A 291 20.88 23.79 7.07
C SER A 291 19.84 23.55 8.15
N GLU A 292 18.88 24.46 8.30
CA GLU A 292 17.81 24.31 9.28
C GLU A 292 16.88 23.15 8.95
N LEU A 293 16.50 22.98 7.68
CA LEU A 293 15.66 21.87 7.24
C LEU A 293 16.35 20.53 7.53
N LEU A 294 17.66 20.45 7.32
CA LEU A 294 18.45 19.24 7.60
C LEU A 294 18.59 18.95 9.11
N LEU A 295 18.61 19.98 9.96
CA LEU A 295 18.68 19.82 11.42
C LEU A 295 17.32 19.50 12.04
N SER A 296 16.22 19.87 11.40
CA SER A 296 14.88 19.59 11.92
C SER A 296 14.60 18.08 11.99
N PRO A 297 14.07 17.57 13.12
CA PRO A 297 13.53 16.21 13.19
C PRO A 297 12.17 16.12 12.49
N ALA A 298 11.37 17.19 12.52
CA ALA A 298 10.00 17.22 12.02
C ALA A 298 9.74 18.51 11.22
N VAL A 299 10.05 18.48 9.93
CA VAL A 299 10.07 19.67 9.04
C VAL A 299 8.76 20.46 9.07
N ALA A 300 7.62 19.77 9.04
CA ALA A 300 6.31 20.40 9.10
C ALA A 300 6.04 21.12 10.44
N VAL A 301 6.51 20.58 11.57
CA VAL A 301 6.33 21.22 12.89
C VAL A 301 7.14 22.51 12.93
N THR A 302 8.40 22.48 12.48
CA THR A 302 9.25 23.68 12.38
C THR A 302 8.63 24.76 11.48
N PHE A 303 8.00 24.38 10.36
CA PHE A 303 7.22 25.31 9.55
C PHE A 303 6.06 25.94 10.33
N GLY A 304 5.30 25.12 11.06
CA GLY A 304 4.17 25.55 11.89
C GLY A 304 4.58 26.55 12.97
N ASP A 305 5.70 26.30 13.65
CA ASP A 305 6.21 27.17 14.71
C ASP A 305 6.60 28.56 14.20
N ARG A 306 7.11 28.65 12.96
CA ARG A 306 7.52 29.92 12.36
C ARG A 306 6.39 30.73 11.74
N VAL A 307 5.41 30.06 11.14
CA VAL A 307 4.38 30.72 10.34
C VAL A 307 3.05 30.83 11.09
N LEU A 308 2.69 29.79 11.82
CA LEU A 308 1.39 29.66 12.50
C LEU A 308 1.57 29.75 14.02
N TYR A 309 2.37 30.70 14.51
CA TYR A 309 2.74 30.82 15.93
C TYR A 309 1.61 30.57 16.96
N PRO A 310 0.41 31.19 16.87
CA PRO A 310 -0.69 30.92 17.82
C PRO A 310 -1.39 29.57 17.62
N LEU A 311 -1.18 28.93 16.46
CA LEU A 311 -1.82 27.70 16.03
C LEU A 311 -0.81 26.60 15.68
N SER A 312 0.41 26.65 16.26
CA SER A 312 1.50 25.74 15.87
C SER A 312 1.16 24.27 16.14
N TRP A 313 0.33 24.01 17.16
CA TRP A 313 -0.20 22.69 17.51
C TRP A 313 -1.10 22.06 16.44
N ILE A 314 -1.65 22.85 15.52
CA ILE A 314 -2.50 22.35 14.42
C ILE A 314 -1.67 21.48 13.48
N VAL A 315 -0.44 21.89 13.15
CA VAL A 315 0.39 21.17 12.18
C VAL A 315 0.70 19.73 12.62
N PRO A 316 1.28 19.46 13.81
CA PRO A 316 1.53 18.09 14.25
C PRO A 316 0.23 17.27 14.36
N LEU A 317 -0.88 17.87 14.81
CA LEU A 317 -2.17 17.17 14.89
C LEU A 317 -2.64 16.65 13.52
N PHE A 318 -2.61 17.51 12.48
CA PHE A 318 -3.03 17.10 11.15
C PHE A 318 -2.03 16.18 10.45
N VAL A 319 -0.72 16.28 10.76
CA VAL A 319 0.28 15.31 10.29
C VAL A 319 0.04 13.93 10.91
N VAL A 320 -0.29 13.87 12.20
CA VAL A 320 -0.68 12.66 12.92
C VAL A 320 -1.94 12.04 12.30
N PHE A 321 -2.95 12.84 11.97
CA PHE A 321 -4.12 12.37 11.20
C PHE A 321 -3.75 11.83 9.81
N SER A 322 -2.84 12.50 9.11
CA SER A 322 -2.40 12.08 7.78
C SER A 322 -1.69 10.72 7.81
N THR A 323 -0.72 10.57 8.72
CA THR A 323 0.05 9.33 8.90
C THR A 323 -0.85 8.17 9.34
N PHE A 324 -1.78 8.41 10.27
CA PHE A 324 -2.77 7.41 10.69
C PHE A 324 -3.66 6.96 9.53
N GLY A 325 -4.16 7.90 8.72
CA GLY A 325 -4.95 7.58 7.53
C GLY A 325 -4.16 6.81 6.45
N SER A 326 -2.88 7.13 6.23
CA SER A 326 -2.05 6.36 5.27
C SER A 326 -1.79 4.94 5.79
N ALA A 327 -1.50 4.79 7.09
CA ALA A 327 -1.32 3.50 7.75
C ALA A 327 -2.59 2.62 7.70
N ASN A 328 -3.78 3.21 7.87
CA ASN A 328 -5.06 2.52 7.71
C ASN A 328 -5.26 1.98 6.28
N GLY A 329 -5.01 2.79 5.25
CA GLY A 329 -5.07 2.34 3.85
C GLY A 329 -4.03 1.25 3.51
N SER A 330 -2.83 1.35 4.07
CA SER A 330 -1.79 0.31 3.92
C SER A 330 -2.22 -1.02 4.54
N CYS A 331 -2.76 -0.99 5.77
CA CYS A 331 -3.31 -2.17 6.45
C CYS A 331 -4.46 -2.80 5.64
N PHE A 332 -5.34 -1.96 5.08
CA PHE A 332 -6.45 -2.39 4.24
C PHE A 332 -5.98 -3.21 3.03
N THR A 333 -4.96 -2.76 2.30
CA THR A 333 -4.43 -3.46 1.12
C THR A 333 -3.56 -4.67 1.46
N ALA A 334 -2.81 -4.64 2.56
CA ALA A 334 -1.96 -5.74 3.01
C ALA A 334 -2.74 -7.04 3.23
N GLY A 335 -3.92 -6.95 3.84
CA GLY A 335 -4.79 -8.10 4.08
C GLY A 335 -5.23 -8.80 2.79
N ARG A 336 -5.46 -8.05 1.69
CA ARG A 336 -5.94 -8.61 0.41
C ARG A 336 -4.86 -9.42 -0.30
N LEU A 337 -3.61 -8.95 -0.30
CA LEU A 337 -2.53 -9.71 -0.92
C LEU A 337 -2.31 -11.06 -0.22
N ALA A 338 -2.25 -11.05 1.12
CA ALA A 338 -2.12 -12.28 1.89
C ALA A 338 -3.32 -13.23 1.69
N TYR A 339 -4.53 -12.67 1.57
CA TYR A 339 -5.74 -13.43 1.26
C TYR A 339 -5.67 -14.10 -0.12
N VAL A 340 -5.37 -13.35 -1.18
CA VAL A 340 -5.32 -13.87 -2.57
C VAL A 340 -4.20 -14.90 -2.73
N SER A 341 -3.01 -14.62 -2.19
CA SER A 341 -1.88 -15.56 -2.25
C SER A 341 -2.13 -16.87 -1.48
N GLY A 342 -2.88 -16.79 -0.37
CA GLY A 342 -3.32 -17.97 0.38
C GLY A 342 -4.34 -18.81 -0.39
N ARG A 343 -5.24 -18.15 -1.13
CA ARG A 343 -6.27 -18.82 -1.98
C ARG A 343 -5.63 -19.63 -3.10
N GLU A 344 -4.58 -19.10 -3.73
CA GLU A 344 -3.82 -19.77 -4.80
C GLU A 344 -2.80 -20.80 -4.27
N GLY A 345 -2.74 -21.02 -2.95
CA GLY A 345 -1.85 -22.01 -2.33
C GLY A 345 -0.38 -21.61 -2.28
N HIS A 346 -0.06 -20.34 -2.53
CA HIS A 346 1.30 -19.79 -2.39
C HIS A 346 1.59 -19.30 -0.97
N MET A 347 0.56 -19.05 -0.17
CA MET A 347 0.66 -18.78 1.27
C MET A 347 -0.16 -19.79 2.09
N VAL A 348 0.00 -19.75 3.41
CA VAL A 348 -0.76 -20.62 4.31
C VAL A 348 -2.25 -20.32 4.22
N LYS A 349 -3.07 -21.38 4.06
CA LYS A 349 -4.51 -21.25 3.78
C LYS A 349 -5.30 -20.45 4.83
N ILE A 350 -4.87 -20.45 6.08
CA ILE A 350 -5.54 -19.69 7.14
C ILE A 350 -5.57 -18.18 6.85
N LEU A 351 -4.57 -17.64 6.12
CA LEU A 351 -4.53 -16.22 5.74
C LEU A 351 -5.59 -15.87 4.70
N SER A 352 -6.13 -16.86 3.97
CA SER A 352 -7.23 -16.66 3.03
C SER A 352 -8.61 -16.80 3.67
N TYR A 353 -8.73 -16.94 4.99
CA TYR A 353 -10.02 -17.10 5.65
C TYR A 353 -10.64 -15.74 6.02
N ILE A 354 -11.97 -15.71 6.07
CA ILE A 354 -12.78 -14.52 6.35
C ILE A 354 -13.58 -14.75 7.64
N SER A 355 -13.75 -13.72 8.47
CA SER A 355 -14.58 -13.78 9.68
C SER A 355 -16.08 -13.89 9.34
N LEU A 356 -16.79 -14.84 9.96
CA LEU A 356 -18.23 -15.06 9.74
C LEU A 356 -19.10 -13.87 10.16
N LYS A 357 -18.75 -13.23 11.28
CA LYS A 357 -19.56 -12.14 11.86
C LYS A 357 -19.31 -10.80 11.15
N ARG A 358 -18.09 -10.58 10.66
CA ARG A 358 -17.60 -9.26 10.25
C ARG A 358 -17.21 -9.15 8.77
N TYR A 359 -17.10 -10.28 8.06
CA TYR A 359 -16.70 -10.35 6.66
C TYR A 359 -15.34 -9.68 6.37
N THR A 360 -14.42 -9.73 7.33
CA THR A 360 -13.07 -9.18 7.26
C THR A 360 -12.01 -10.30 7.15
N PRO A 361 -10.88 -10.08 6.43
CA PRO A 361 -9.77 -11.04 6.37
C PRO A 361 -8.93 -11.00 7.66
N LEU A 362 -9.56 -11.40 8.78
CA LEU A 362 -9.04 -11.27 10.14
C LEU A 362 -7.62 -11.86 10.33
N PRO A 363 -7.32 -13.10 9.90
CA PRO A 363 -6.00 -13.68 10.14
C PRO A 363 -4.88 -12.96 9.38
N ALA A 364 -5.17 -12.49 8.17
CA ALA A 364 -4.21 -11.75 7.35
C ALA A 364 -3.86 -10.38 7.95
N LEU A 365 -4.86 -9.67 8.46
CA LEU A 365 -4.66 -8.37 9.11
C LEU A 365 -3.84 -8.49 10.40
N ILE A 366 -4.17 -9.50 11.24
CA ILE A 366 -3.42 -9.78 12.46
C ILE A 366 -1.97 -10.16 12.12
N PHE A 367 -1.77 -11.01 11.12
CA PHE A 367 -0.43 -11.42 10.69
C PHE A 367 0.43 -10.23 10.25
N ASN A 368 -0.10 -9.33 9.41
CA ASN A 368 0.60 -8.11 9.00
C ASN A 368 0.91 -7.19 10.19
N GLY A 369 -0.04 -7.04 11.13
CA GLY A 369 0.15 -6.25 12.35
C GLY A 369 1.25 -6.80 13.26
N VAL A 370 1.27 -8.11 13.49
CA VAL A 370 2.31 -8.78 14.29
C VAL A 370 3.69 -8.59 13.65
N LEU A 371 3.80 -8.82 12.33
CA LEU A 371 5.06 -8.59 11.63
C LEU A 371 5.50 -7.12 11.72
N ALA A 372 4.58 -6.16 11.54
CA ALA A 372 4.91 -4.75 11.62
C ALA A 372 5.42 -4.34 13.03
N ILE A 373 4.85 -4.91 14.10
CA ILE A 373 5.36 -4.74 15.47
C ILE A 373 6.78 -5.30 15.62
N LEU A 374 7.07 -6.46 15.02
CA LEU A 374 8.43 -7.03 15.03
C LEU A 374 9.43 -6.12 14.29
N TYR A 375 9.03 -5.49 13.19
CA TYR A 375 9.89 -4.54 12.47
C TYR A 375 10.18 -3.27 13.26
N ILE A 376 9.26 -2.77 14.10
CA ILE A 376 9.49 -1.58 14.94
C ILE A 376 10.68 -1.76 15.89
N ILE A 377 10.94 -2.99 16.37
CA ILE A 377 11.95 -3.25 17.40
C ILE A 377 13.37 -2.90 16.90
N PRO A 378 13.88 -3.45 15.78
CA PRO A 378 15.19 -3.09 15.24
C PRO A 378 15.18 -1.83 14.36
N ALA A 379 14.01 -1.29 14.00
CA ALA A 379 13.90 -0.31 12.94
C ALA A 379 14.64 1.01 13.17
N ASP A 380 15.34 1.44 12.13
CA ASP A 380 15.61 2.83 11.79
C ASP A 380 14.86 3.20 10.50
N ILE A 381 14.23 4.38 10.43
CA ILE A 381 13.30 4.73 9.35
C ILE A 381 14.01 4.73 7.99
N ASN A 382 15.21 5.31 7.91
CA ASN A 382 15.92 5.47 6.65
C ASN A 382 16.39 4.12 6.08
N THR A 383 16.94 3.26 6.94
CA THR A 383 17.36 1.90 6.55
C THR A 383 16.17 1.06 6.07
N LEU A 384 15.02 1.15 6.74
CA LEU A 384 13.80 0.47 6.29
C LEU A 384 13.31 1.00 4.94
N ILE A 385 13.38 2.32 4.70
CA ILE A 385 13.00 2.92 3.41
C ILE A 385 13.92 2.42 2.30
N ASN A 386 15.24 2.37 2.52
CA ASN A 386 16.19 1.86 1.53
C ASN A 386 15.92 0.39 1.19
N TYR A 387 15.74 -0.42 2.23
CA TYR A 387 15.43 -1.85 2.11
C TYR A 387 14.10 -2.11 1.37
N PHE A 388 13.04 -1.38 1.75
CA PHE A 388 11.74 -1.44 1.11
C PHE A 388 11.82 -1.02 -0.36
N SER A 389 12.46 0.12 -0.63
CA SER A 389 12.53 0.71 -1.97
C SER A 389 13.27 -0.21 -2.93
N PHE A 390 14.37 -0.81 -2.49
CA PHE A 390 15.14 -1.76 -3.30
C PHE A 390 14.28 -2.95 -3.78
N ALA A 391 13.64 -3.66 -2.85
CA ALA A 391 12.82 -4.81 -3.21
C ALA A 391 11.57 -4.41 -4.01
N GLN A 392 10.91 -3.31 -3.62
CA GLN A 392 9.70 -2.86 -4.29
C GLN A 392 9.98 -2.44 -5.75
N TRP A 393 11.07 -1.70 -6.00
CA TRP A 393 11.44 -1.30 -7.36
C TRP A 393 11.84 -2.45 -8.26
N ALA A 394 12.44 -3.51 -7.71
CA ALA A 394 12.68 -4.74 -8.46
C ALA A 394 11.37 -5.38 -8.96
N PHE A 395 10.34 -5.44 -8.10
CA PHE A 395 9.04 -5.98 -8.49
C PHE A 395 8.23 -5.03 -9.39
N TYR A 396 8.37 -3.71 -9.23
CA TYR A 396 7.80 -2.74 -10.17
C TYR A 396 8.40 -2.90 -11.57
N GLY A 397 9.72 -3.11 -11.67
CA GLY A 397 10.40 -3.42 -12.92
C GLY A 397 9.93 -4.72 -13.55
N LEU A 398 9.83 -5.79 -12.76
CA LEU A 398 9.29 -7.07 -13.22
C LEU A 398 7.84 -6.94 -13.70
N THR A 399 7.01 -6.14 -13.02
CA THR A 399 5.61 -5.92 -13.41
C THR A 399 5.50 -5.09 -14.69
N ALA A 400 6.34 -4.06 -14.86
CA ALA A 400 6.43 -3.33 -16.12
C ALA A 400 6.91 -4.23 -17.27
N LEU A 401 7.88 -5.11 -17.00
CA LEU A 401 8.33 -6.13 -17.95
C LEU A 401 7.21 -7.14 -18.28
N ALA A 402 6.39 -7.52 -17.30
CA ALA A 402 5.23 -8.39 -17.50
C ALA A 402 4.25 -7.81 -18.52
N LEU A 403 4.00 -6.49 -18.50
CA LEU A 403 3.18 -5.80 -19.50
C LEU A 403 3.78 -5.95 -20.90
N ILE A 404 5.10 -5.74 -21.04
CA ILE A 404 5.80 -5.90 -22.32
C ILE A 404 5.73 -7.36 -22.79
N VAL A 405 5.98 -8.33 -21.91
CA VAL A 405 5.93 -9.76 -22.26
C VAL A 405 4.52 -10.15 -22.71
N MET A 406 3.49 -9.74 -21.98
CA MET A 406 2.08 -10.04 -22.31
C MET A 406 1.62 -9.39 -23.62
N ARG A 407 2.25 -8.27 -24.06
CA ARG A 407 2.02 -7.73 -25.42
C ARG A 407 2.37 -8.74 -26.51
N TYR A 408 3.34 -9.62 -26.28
CA TYR A 408 3.78 -10.61 -27.25
C TYR A 408 3.18 -12.01 -27.01
N THR A 409 3.06 -12.45 -25.75
CA THR A 409 2.60 -13.81 -25.40
C THR A 409 1.08 -13.95 -25.29
N ARG A 410 0.37 -12.86 -24.95
CA ARG A 410 -1.09 -12.84 -24.69
C ARG A 410 -1.78 -11.74 -25.50
N LYS A 411 -1.72 -11.83 -26.83
CA LYS A 411 -2.25 -10.80 -27.75
C LYS A 411 -3.78 -10.72 -27.74
N GLU A 412 -4.45 -11.85 -27.52
CA GLU A 412 -5.91 -11.98 -27.60
C GLU A 412 -6.67 -11.40 -26.40
N LEU A 413 -5.98 -11.07 -25.30
CA LEU A 413 -6.63 -10.48 -24.14
C LEU A 413 -7.20 -9.09 -24.49
N HIS A 414 -8.46 -8.87 -24.15
CA HIS A 414 -9.10 -7.57 -24.30
C HIS A 414 -8.41 -6.53 -23.41
N ARG A 415 -8.03 -5.39 -24.00
CA ARG A 415 -7.31 -4.30 -23.33
C ARG A 415 -8.09 -2.99 -23.45
N PRO A 416 -8.97 -2.69 -22.48
CA PRO A 416 -9.76 -1.47 -22.46
C PRO A 416 -8.88 -0.21 -22.43
N VAL A 417 -7.83 -0.24 -21.61
CA VAL A 417 -6.81 0.80 -21.54
C VAL A 417 -5.54 0.27 -22.18
N LYS A 418 -4.95 1.04 -23.10
CA LYS A 418 -3.74 0.65 -23.82
C LYS A 418 -2.71 1.78 -23.76
N VAL A 419 -1.63 1.57 -23.02
CA VAL A 419 -0.54 2.53 -22.92
C VAL A 419 0.54 2.29 -23.98
N PRO A 420 1.20 3.35 -24.49
CA PRO A 420 2.35 3.21 -25.37
C PRO A 420 3.44 2.35 -24.74
N ILE A 421 4.00 1.40 -25.51
CA ILE A 421 4.99 0.44 -24.99
C ILE A 421 6.28 1.12 -24.50
N VAL A 422 6.58 2.31 -25.03
CA VAL A 422 7.71 3.15 -24.62
C VAL A 422 7.62 3.51 -23.14
N ILE A 423 6.41 3.71 -22.59
CA ILE A 423 6.21 4.01 -21.17
C ILE A 423 6.64 2.82 -20.31
N ALA A 424 6.20 1.61 -20.66
CA ALA A 424 6.60 0.40 -19.95
C ALA A 424 8.11 0.14 -20.07
N GLY A 425 8.70 0.36 -21.25
CA GLY A 425 10.14 0.25 -21.47
C GLY A 425 10.95 1.24 -20.61
N LEU A 426 10.50 2.50 -20.53
CA LEU A 426 11.10 3.50 -19.65
C LEU A 426 11.01 3.10 -18.17
N MET A 427 9.87 2.57 -17.72
CA MET A 427 9.72 2.09 -16.34
C MET A 427 10.66 0.92 -16.00
N VAL A 428 10.90 0.01 -16.95
CA VAL A 428 11.90 -1.06 -16.78
C VAL A 428 13.30 -0.47 -16.67
N LEU A 429 13.68 0.46 -17.55
CA LEU A 429 15.00 1.11 -17.51
C LEU A 429 15.25 1.85 -16.19
N VAL A 430 14.26 2.62 -15.73
CA VAL A 430 14.34 3.36 -14.46
C VAL A 430 14.42 2.40 -13.28
N SER A 431 13.63 1.32 -13.28
CA SER A 431 13.72 0.28 -12.24
C SER A 431 15.11 -0.36 -12.21
N CYS A 432 15.69 -0.70 -13.37
CA CYS A 432 17.06 -1.23 -13.45
C CYS A 432 18.08 -0.24 -12.88
N TYR A 433 17.97 1.05 -13.22
CA TYR A 433 18.83 2.09 -12.65
C TYR A 433 18.70 2.17 -11.12
N LEU A 434 17.47 2.22 -10.61
CA LEU A 434 17.22 2.35 -9.17
C LEU A 434 17.68 1.13 -8.39
N VAL A 435 17.64 -0.07 -8.96
CA VAL A 435 18.16 -1.29 -8.31
C VAL A 435 19.68 -1.37 -8.38
N LEU A 436 20.30 -1.03 -9.52
CA LEU A 436 21.74 -1.22 -9.74
C LEU A 436 22.60 -0.08 -9.18
N ALA A 437 22.18 1.17 -9.33
CA ALA A 437 22.99 2.33 -8.94
C ALA A 437 23.34 2.35 -7.44
N PRO A 438 22.42 2.07 -6.51
CA PRO A 438 22.75 2.02 -5.08
C PRO A 438 23.72 0.88 -4.75
N ILE A 439 23.59 -0.29 -5.39
CA ILE A 439 24.50 -1.41 -5.17
C ILE A 439 25.93 -1.04 -5.60
N ILE A 440 26.08 -0.35 -6.73
CA ILE A 440 27.38 -0.04 -7.31
C ILE A 440 28.07 1.10 -6.54
N ASP A 441 27.36 2.19 -6.26
CA ASP A 441 27.96 3.39 -5.69
C ASP A 441 28.05 3.37 -4.16
N LYS A 442 27.09 2.73 -3.48
CA LYS A 442 27.01 2.64 -2.01
C LYS A 442 26.54 1.25 -1.57
N PRO A 443 27.37 0.20 -1.74
CA PRO A 443 27.00 -1.14 -1.33
C PRO A 443 26.82 -1.23 0.19
N GLU A 444 25.57 -1.26 0.64
CA GLU A 444 25.19 -1.51 2.03
C GLU A 444 24.75 -2.97 2.23
N LEU A 445 24.95 -3.50 3.44
CA LEU A 445 24.58 -4.88 3.79
C LEU A 445 23.06 -5.13 3.65
N GLU A 446 22.26 -4.07 3.73
CA GLU A 446 20.81 -4.11 3.59
C GLU A 446 20.37 -4.71 2.25
N TYR A 447 21.03 -4.34 1.15
CA TYR A 447 20.70 -4.86 -0.18
C TYR A 447 21.05 -6.35 -0.33
N LEU A 448 22.14 -6.78 0.31
CA LEU A 448 22.53 -8.19 0.37
C LEU A 448 21.49 -8.99 1.18
N TYR A 449 21.11 -8.53 2.37
CA TYR A 449 20.08 -9.17 3.18
C TYR A 449 18.73 -9.21 2.46
N CYS A 450 18.39 -8.17 1.70
CA CYS A 450 17.16 -8.12 0.92
C CYS A 450 17.16 -9.19 -0.17
N THR A 451 18.26 -9.28 -0.92
CA THR A 451 18.43 -10.25 -2.00
C THR A 451 18.40 -11.68 -1.45
N ILE A 452 19.13 -11.96 -0.37
CA ILE A 452 19.10 -13.26 0.32
C ILE A 452 17.68 -13.58 0.78
N PHE A 453 16.96 -12.62 1.35
CA PHE A 453 15.60 -12.85 1.83
C PHE A 453 14.64 -13.18 0.68
N ILE A 454 14.72 -12.47 -0.44
CA ILE A 454 13.89 -12.75 -1.64
C ILE A 454 14.14 -14.20 -2.08
N PHE A 455 15.41 -14.58 -2.28
CA PHE A 455 15.75 -15.93 -2.73
C PHE A 455 15.54 -17.01 -1.67
N SER A 456 15.54 -16.68 -0.37
CA SER A 456 15.20 -17.62 0.69
C SER A 456 13.78 -18.18 0.55
N GLY A 457 12.88 -17.43 -0.12
CA GLY A 457 11.55 -17.93 -0.49
C GLY A 457 11.62 -19.21 -1.34
N LEU A 458 12.66 -19.41 -2.15
CA LEU A 458 12.83 -20.64 -2.94
C LEU A 458 12.96 -21.89 -2.07
N LEU A 459 13.57 -21.77 -0.89
CA LEU A 459 13.72 -22.86 0.08
C LEU A 459 12.36 -23.35 0.60
N LEU A 460 11.36 -22.46 0.65
CA LEU A 460 10.00 -22.79 1.05
C LEU A 460 9.13 -23.16 -0.17
N TYR A 461 9.33 -22.52 -1.32
CA TYR A 461 8.59 -22.80 -2.55
C TYR A 461 8.74 -24.25 -3.00
N TYR A 462 9.98 -24.74 -3.09
CA TYR A 462 10.26 -26.07 -3.63
C TYR A 462 9.58 -27.20 -2.83
N PRO A 463 9.73 -27.32 -1.50
CA PRO A 463 9.04 -28.36 -0.74
C PRO A 463 7.53 -28.12 -0.64
N PHE A 464 7.09 -26.90 -0.32
CA PHE A 464 5.70 -26.69 0.09
C PHE A 464 4.75 -26.43 -1.08
N VAL A 465 5.20 -25.76 -2.14
CA VAL A 465 4.37 -25.40 -3.30
C VAL A 465 4.58 -26.37 -4.46
N HIS A 466 5.84 -26.66 -4.80
CA HIS A 466 6.17 -27.52 -5.94
C HIS A 466 6.00 -29.01 -5.62
N LEU A 467 6.66 -29.52 -4.57
CA LEU A 467 6.59 -30.94 -4.17
C LEU A 467 5.35 -31.30 -3.33
N LYS A 468 4.67 -30.30 -2.74
CA LYS A 468 3.45 -30.45 -1.91
C LYS A 468 3.59 -31.54 -0.82
N VAL A 469 4.71 -31.51 -0.08
CA VAL A 469 5.05 -32.60 0.85
C VAL A 469 3.93 -32.89 1.87
N ASN A 470 3.63 -34.18 2.05
CA ASN A 470 2.49 -34.63 2.86
C ASN A 470 2.60 -34.32 4.36
N TRP A 471 3.81 -34.31 4.94
CA TRP A 471 4.00 -34.02 6.37
C TRP A 471 3.66 -32.56 6.71
N ALA A 472 3.91 -31.63 5.79
CA ALA A 472 3.58 -30.22 5.97
C ALA A 472 2.07 -30.02 6.15
N ARG A 473 1.26 -30.74 5.37
CA ARG A 473 -0.20 -30.74 5.53
C ARG A 473 -0.64 -31.34 6.87
N LYS A 474 0.05 -32.36 7.37
CA LYS A 474 -0.24 -32.95 8.69
C LYS A 474 0.08 -31.97 9.83
N LEU A 475 1.15 -31.19 9.71
CA LEU A 475 1.52 -30.15 10.68
C LEU A 475 0.58 -28.93 10.64
N MET A 476 0.25 -28.45 9.43
CA MET A 476 -0.54 -27.22 9.27
C MET A 476 -2.03 -27.41 9.55
N ARG A 477 -2.59 -28.62 9.37
CA ARG A 477 -4.00 -28.92 9.64
C ARG A 477 -4.44 -28.61 11.08
N PRO A 478 -3.79 -29.12 12.14
CA PRO A 478 -4.18 -28.81 13.52
C PRO A 478 -4.04 -27.32 13.82
N ILE A 479 -2.97 -26.67 13.35
CA ILE A 479 -2.77 -25.22 13.52
C ILE A 479 -3.92 -24.45 12.88
N THR A 480 -4.24 -24.78 11.62
CA THR A 480 -5.35 -24.14 10.88
C THR A 480 -6.67 -24.35 11.61
N MET A 481 -6.95 -25.55 12.11
CA MET A 481 -8.18 -25.87 12.84
C MET A 481 -8.32 -25.08 14.15
N HIS A 482 -7.25 -25.00 14.96
CA HIS A 482 -7.27 -24.24 16.21
C HIS A 482 -7.45 -22.74 15.95
N LEU A 483 -6.72 -22.19 14.98
CA LEU A 483 -6.85 -20.80 14.58
C LEU A 483 -8.23 -20.49 14.00
N GLN A 484 -8.80 -21.44 13.25
CA GLN A 484 -10.14 -21.31 12.69
C GLN A 484 -11.21 -21.20 13.78
N LEU A 485 -11.13 -22.06 14.81
CA LEU A 485 -12.04 -22.04 15.95
C LEU A 485 -11.82 -20.79 16.83
N LEU A 486 -10.57 -20.43 17.09
CA LEU A 486 -10.21 -19.27 17.93
C LEU A 486 -10.72 -17.95 17.34
N MET A 487 -10.62 -17.79 16.02
CA MET A 487 -10.95 -16.53 15.33
C MET A 487 -12.35 -16.54 14.69
N GLU A 488 -13.10 -17.65 14.76
CA GLU A 488 -14.40 -17.83 14.09
C GLU A 488 -14.36 -17.45 12.59
N VAL A 489 -13.36 -17.97 11.89
CA VAL A 489 -13.11 -17.68 10.47
C VAL A 489 -13.45 -18.89 9.59
N VAL A 490 -13.80 -18.66 8.33
CA VAL A 490 -14.13 -19.70 7.35
C VAL A 490 -13.45 -19.46 6.01
N PRO A 491 -13.22 -20.51 5.20
CA PRO A 491 -12.84 -20.34 3.81
C PRO A 491 -13.90 -19.53 3.06
N PRO A 492 -13.51 -18.68 2.10
CA PRO A 492 -14.45 -17.98 1.22
C PRO A 492 -15.16 -18.99 0.32
N GLU A 493 -16.46 -18.79 0.06
CA GLU A 493 -17.18 -19.55 -0.95
C GLU A 493 -16.54 -19.30 -2.32
N THR A 494 -16.30 -20.38 -3.05
CA THR A 494 -15.85 -20.26 -4.44
C THR A 494 -17.06 -19.79 -5.25
N ALA A 495 -16.94 -18.64 -5.91
CA ALA A 495 -17.90 -18.28 -6.95
C ALA A 495 -17.70 -19.29 -8.08
N GLU A 496 -18.62 -20.25 -8.19
CA GLU A 496 -18.70 -21.18 -9.31
C GLU A 496 -18.89 -20.46 -10.65
#